data_AF-A0A8T2J1R3-F1
#
_entry.id   AF-A0A8T2J1R3-F1
#
_cell.length_a   1.000
_cell.length_b   1.000
_cell.length_c   1.000
_cell.angle_alpha   90.00
_cell.angle_beta   90.00
_cell.angle_gamma   90.00
#
_symmetry.space_group_name_H-M   'P 1'
#
loop_
_entity.id
_entity.type
_entity.pdbx_description
1 polymer ?
#
loop_
_entity_poly.entity_id
_entity_poly.type
_entity_poly.pdbx_seq_one_letter_code
_entity_poly.pdbx_strand_id
1 'polypeptide(L)'
;MEGRQKELKIRFLPGWAEVVEPTLPGRFYANPMNLYGKTKLEGERAVLKNHEAGCKHSQTYVKDVASVCLQLTERKFEDASIKGVYHWSGNEQMTKYEMACTMADAFNLPSSHLRPISEEPVEATPRPWNPQLDCSKLENIGIGQRTPFRAAISESLWPFLVDKRWRQTVFH
;
A
#
# COMPACT_ATOMS: atom_id res chain seq x y z
N MET A 1 9.63 13.44 21.06
CA MET A 1 8.48 12.87 20.32
C MET A 1 8.51 11.37 20.56
N GLU A 2 7.68 10.90 21.47
CA GLU A 2 7.63 9.48 21.84
C GLU A 2 6.77 8.76 20.80
N GLY A 3 7.41 7.94 19.97
CA GLY A 3 6.72 7.19 18.93
C GLY A 3 5.81 6.15 19.56
N ARG A 4 4.49 6.29 19.37
CA ARG A 4 3.54 5.22 19.71
C ARG A 4 3.88 3.99 18.85
N GLN A 5 4.62 3.03 19.42
CA GLN A 5 4.75 1.70 18.87
C GLN A 5 3.34 1.08 18.78
N LYS A 6 2.88 0.83 17.56
CA LYS A 6 1.70 0.00 17.34
C LYS A 6 2.14 -1.44 17.54
N GLU A 7 1.93 -1.97 18.74
CA GLU A 7 2.19 -3.37 19.05
C GLU A 7 1.00 -4.20 18.52
N LEU A 8 1.23 -5.02 17.50
CA LEU A 8 0.24 -5.97 16.98
C LEU A 8 0.21 -7.18 17.91
N LYS A 9 -0.91 -7.42 18.60
CA LYS A 9 -1.09 -8.60 19.44
C LYS A 9 -1.61 -9.75 18.58
N ILE A 10 -0.81 -10.80 18.42
CA ILE A 10 -1.19 -12.00 17.67
C ILE A 10 -1.47 -13.11 18.69
N ARG A 11 -2.62 -13.79 18.57
CA ARG A 11 -2.95 -14.97 19.36
C ARG A 11 -2.75 -16.21 18.52
N PHE A 12 -1.94 -17.14 19.03
CA PHE A 12 -1.73 -18.45 18.42
C PHE A 12 -2.72 -19.45 19.02
N LEU A 13 -3.46 -20.14 18.15
CA LEU A 13 -4.37 -21.24 18.49
C LEU A 13 -3.85 -22.53 17.83
N PRO A 14 -4.28 -23.72 18.29
CA PRO A 14 -3.88 -24.97 17.64
C PRO A 14 -4.37 -25.00 16.17
N GLY A 15 -3.43 -24.84 15.22
CA GLY A 15 -3.69 -24.93 13.79
C GLY A 15 -3.86 -23.61 13.03
N TRP A 16 -3.94 -22.46 13.69
CA TRP A 16 -3.92 -21.13 13.03
C TRP A 16 -3.58 -20.00 14.01
N ALA A 17 -3.29 -18.81 13.47
CA ALA A 17 -3.09 -17.59 14.26
C ALA A 17 -4.13 -16.54 13.88
N GLU A 18 -4.59 -15.76 14.85
CA GLU A 18 -5.48 -14.62 14.64
C GLU A 18 -4.82 -13.33 15.12
N VAL A 19 -5.02 -12.23 14.37
CA VAL A 19 -4.65 -10.89 14.82
C VAL A 19 -5.72 -10.46 15.83
N VAL A 20 -5.32 -10.28 17.08
CA VAL A 20 -6.19 -9.71 18.10
C VAL A 20 -6.15 -8.20 17.91
N GLU A 21 -7.06 -7.67 17.11
CA GLU A 21 -7.25 -6.22 17.05
C GLU A 21 -7.59 -5.72 18.46
N PRO A 22 -6.85 -4.76 19.02
CA PRO A 22 -7.32 -4.10 20.22
C PRO A 22 -8.66 -3.48 19.88
N THR A 23 -9.71 -3.83 20.63
CA THR A 23 -10.95 -3.05 20.64
C THR A 23 -10.58 -1.65 21.11
N LEU A 24 -10.25 -0.76 20.18
CA LEU A 24 -9.98 0.64 20.47
C LEU A 24 -11.33 1.32 20.60
N PRO A 25 -11.72 1.82 21.79
CA PRO A 25 -12.88 2.68 21.90
C PRO A 25 -12.49 4.04 21.29
N GLY A 26 -12.75 4.23 20.00
CA GLY A 26 -12.44 5.48 19.33
C GLY A 26 -12.67 5.44 17.83
N ARG A 27 -13.41 6.44 17.31
CA ARG A 27 -13.55 6.70 15.88
C ARG A 27 -12.17 6.63 15.21
N PHE A 28 -12.06 5.84 14.14
CA PHE A 28 -10.95 5.90 13.20
C PHE A 28 -11.01 7.23 12.44
N TYR A 29 -10.46 8.30 13.02
CA TYR A 29 -10.12 9.47 12.24
C TYR A 29 -8.78 9.19 11.56
N ALA A 30 -8.74 9.30 10.24
CA ALA A 30 -7.49 9.56 9.56
C ALA A 30 -6.84 10.76 10.27
N ASN A 31 -5.63 10.56 10.79
CA ASN A 31 -4.86 11.60 11.45
C ASN A 31 -4.92 12.87 10.56
N PRO A 32 -5.25 14.06 11.09
CA PRO A 32 -5.57 15.21 10.25
C PRO A 32 -4.44 15.49 9.26
N MET A 33 -4.82 15.81 8.01
CA MET A 33 -3.91 16.26 6.97
C MET A 33 -3.05 17.42 7.48
N ASN A 34 -1.80 17.22 7.87
CA ASN A 34 -0.89 18.36 7.95
C ASN A 34 0.59 18.05 7.72
N LEU A 35 1.13 16.89 8.10
CA LEU A 35 2.58 16.64 7.97
C LEU A 35 2.92 15.46 7.06
N TYR A 36 2.30 14.30 7.27
CA TYR A 36 2.58 13.12 6.45
C TYR A 36 2.16 13.33 4.98
N GLY A 37 0.97 13.90 4.75
CA GLY A 37 0.52 14.25 3.40
C GLY A 37 1.47 15.24 2.70
N LYS A 38 1.96 16.26 3.43
CA LYS A 38 2.91 17.25 2.89
C LYS A 38 4.24 16.62 2.50
N THR A 39 4.85 15.82 3.38
CA THR A 39 6.13 15.13 3.08
C THR A 39 6.01 14.08 1.96
N LYS A 40 4.83 13.48 1.79
CA LYS A 40 4.54 12.59 0.66
C LYS A 40 4.35 13.35 -0.64
N LEU A 41 3.71 14.53 -0.60
CA LEU A 41 3.55 15.40 -1.75
C LEU A 41 4.91 15.98 -2.19
N GLU A 42 5.67 16.55 -1.27
CA GLU A 42 7.05 17.02 -1.50
C GLU A 42 7.87 15.94 -2.19
N GLY A 43 7.84 14.73 -1.62
CA GLY A 43 8.57 13.59 -2.17
C GLY A 43 8.18 13.17 -3.59
N GLU A 44 6.92 13.31 -4.00
CA GLU A 44 6.52 13.06 -5.39
C GLU A 44 7.04 14.12 -6.33
N ARG A 45 6.87 15.39 -5.94
CA ARG A 45 7.32 16.47 -6.78
C ARG A 45 8.86 16.51 -6.88
N ALA A 46 9.60 15.99 -5.89
CA ALA A 46 11.05 15.75 -5.98
C ALA A 46 11.44 14.77 -7.10
N VAL A 47 10.61 13.75 -7.37
CA VAL A 47 10.90 12.78 -8.44
C VAL A 47 10.59 13.38 -9.81
N LEU A 48 9.53 14.19 -9.90
CA LEU A 48 9.21 14.94 -11.11
C LEU A 48 10.34 15.87 -11.56
N LYS A 49 11.14 16.41 -10.63
CA LYS A 49 12.35 17.21 -10.91
C LYS A 49 13.35 16.50 -11.84
N ASN A 50 13.47 15.17 -11.72
CA ASN A 50 14.46 14.40 -12.44
C ASN A 50 13.86 13.58 -13.61
N HIS A 51 12.54 13.34 -13.60
CA HIS A 51 11.85 12.53 -14.60
C HIS A 51 10.39 12.96 -14.81
N GLU A 52 10.04 13.35 -16.03
CA GLU A 52 8.71 13.87 -16.42
C GLU A 52 7.53 12.91 -16.14
N ALA A 53 7.80 11.60 -16.07
CA ALA A 53 6.79 10.57 -15.82
C ALA A 53 6.41 10.39 -14.33
N GLY A 54 7.08 11.09 -13.41
CA GLY A 54 6.88 10.94 -11.96
C GLY A 54 7.40 9.61 -11.40
N CYS A 55 7.25 9.41 -10.08
CA CYS A 55 7.62 8.15 -9.44
C CYS A 55 6.51 7.12 -9.63
N LYS A 56 6.83 6.01 -10.28
CA LYS A 56 5.93 4.87 -10.36
C LYS A 56 6.19 3.93 -9.17
N HIS A 57 5.11 3.54 -8.51
CA HIS A 57 5.15 2.65 -7.37
C HIS A 57 4.43 1.35 -7.69
N SER A 58 5.05 0.23 -7.31
CA SER A 58 4.42 -1.08 -7.34
C SER A 58 3.75 -1.34 -6.00
N GLN A 59 2.45 -1.07 -5.91
CA GLN A 59 1.69 -1.34 -4.69
C GLN A 59 1.67 -2.84 -4.45
N THR A 60 1.99 -3.27 -3.23
CA THR A 60 2.05 -4.69 -2.88
C THR A 60 1.04 -4.95 -1.78
N TYR A 61 0.07 -5.81 -2.07
CA TYR A 61 -0.95 -6.16 -1.10
C TYR A 61 -0.36 -7.03 0.01
N VAL A 62 -0.64 -6.70 1.27
CA VAL A 62 -0.01 -7.37 2.41
C VAL A 62 -0.35 -8.86 2.49
N LYS A 63 -1.52 -9.28 2.00
CA LYS A 63 -1.87 -10.71 1.93
C LYS A 63 -1.02 -11.46 0.90
N ASP A 64 -0.61 -10.80 -0.19
CA ASP A 64 0.29 -11.42 -1.17
C ASP A 64 1.67 -11.67 -0.56
N VAL A 65 2.19 -10.69 0.19
CA VAL A 65 3.46 -10.86 0.93
C VAL A 65 3.35 -12.00 1.93
N ALA A 66 2.24 -12.08 2.69
CA ALA A 66 2.01 -13.18 3.63
C ALA A 66 1.99 -14.55 2.92
N SER A 67 1.32 -14.64 1.76
CA SER A 67 1.31 -15.86 0.94
C SER A 67 2.72 -16.23 0.46
N VAL A 68 3.50 -15.25 -0.02
CA VAL A 68 4.89 -15.49 -0.44
C VAL A 68 5.76 -15.96 0.71
N CYS A 69 5.61 -15.38 1.91
CA CYS A 69 6.32 -15.85 3.10
C CYS A 69 5.97 -17.30 3.42
N LEU A 70 4.69 -17.66 3.39
CA LEU A 70 4.23 -19.04 3.62
C LEU A 70 4.84 -20.01 2.60
N GLN A 71 4.69 -19.73 1.30
CA GLN A 71 5.23 -20.54 0.22
C GLN A 71 6.76 -20.71 0.33
N LEU A 72 7.48 -19.66 0.73
CA LEU A 72 8.93 -19.71 0.92
C LEU A 72 9.32 -20.56 2.13
N THR A 73 8.54 -20.50 3.21
CA THR A 73 8.71 -21.36 4.38
C THR A 73 8.44 -22.82 4.04
N GLU A 74 7.36 -23.12 3.32
CA GLU A 74 7.04 -24.48 2.87
C GLU A 74 8.15 -25.04 1.97
N ARG A 75 8.59 -24.27 0.97
CA ARG A 75 9.70 -24.68 0.11
C ARG A 75 10.99 -24.90 0.89
N LYS A 76 11.24 -24.12 1.94
CA LYS A 76 12.43 -24.30 2.79
C LYS A 76 12.42 -25.64 3.54
N PHE A 77 11.25 -26.18 3.89
CA PHE A 77 11.14 -27.50 4.51
C PHE A 77 11.49 -28.63 3.54
N GLU A 78 11.21 -28.44 2.25
CA GLU A 78 11.52 -29.42 1.18
C GLU A 78 12.95 -29.28 0.65
N ASP A 79 13.44 -28.04 0.57
CA ASP A 79 14.73 -27.69 -0.01
C ASP A 79 15.56 -26.80 0.93
N ALA A 80 16.54 -27.43 1.59
CA ALA A 80 17.45 -26.75 2.51
C ALA A 80 18.33 -25.69 1.82
N SER A 81 18.44 -25.68 0.48
CA SER A 81 19.22 -24.70 -0.27
C SER A 81 18.60 -23.30 -0.29
N ILE A 82 17.30 -23.18 -0.03
CA ILE A 82 16.59 -21.89 0.06
C ILE A 82 17.18 -21.04 1.18
N LYS A 83 17.91 -19.97 0.83
CA LYS A 83 18.52 -19.05 1.81
C LYS A 83 18.89 -17.72 1.14
N GLY A 84 19.16 -16.72 1.98
CA GLY A 84 19.57 -15.39 1.53
C GLY A 84 18.39 -14.45 1.27
N VAL A 85 18.64 -13.42 0.47
CA VAL A 85 17.68 -12.34 0.21
C VAL A 85 16.80 -12.69 -1.00
N TYR A 86 15.51 -12.39 -0.87
CA TYR A 86 14.51 -12.51 -1.92
C TYR A 86 13.70 -11.21 -1.97
N HIS A 87 13.21 -10.88 -3.16
CA HIS A 87 12.40 -9.70 -3.39
C HIS A 87 11.00 -10.11 -3.85
N TRP A 88 10.00 -9.39 -3.36
CA TRP A 88 8.65 -9.51 -3.84
C TRP A 88 7.99 -8.14 -3.93
N SER A 89 7.32 -7.88 -5.05
CA SER A 89 6.49 -6.69 -5.25
C SER A 89 5.32 -6.98 -6.17
N GLY A 90 4.30 -6.12 -6.10
CA GLY A 90 3.29 -6.03 -7.15
C GLY A 90 3.92 -5.76 -8.53
N ASN A 91 3.16 -6.02 -9.59
CA ASN A 91 3.55 -5.81 -10.98
C ASN A 91 2.84 -4.60 -11.63
N GLU A 92 1.88 -4.00 -10.94
CA GLU A 92 1.16 -2.81 -11.39
C GLU A 92 1.90 -1.54 -10.93
N GLN A 93 2.55 -0.88 -11.89
CA GLN A 93 3.22 0.39 -11.66
C GLN A 93 2.25 1.56 -11.82
N MET A 94 2.07 2.33 -10.76
CA MET A 94 1.16 3.48 -10.75
C MET A 94 1.79 4.68 -10.04
N THR A 95 1.52 5.88 -10.55
CA THR A 95 1.66 7.16 -9.82
C THR A 95 0.55 7.28 -8.77
N LYS A 96 0.67 8.15 -7.75
CA LYS A 96 -0.46 8.32 -6.82
C LYS A 96 -1.70 8.89 -7.48
N TYR A 97 -1.55 9.67 -8.56
CA TYR A 97 -2.70 10.13 -9.35
C TYR A 97 -3.44 8.94 -9.96
N GLU A 98 -2.74 8.03 -10.62
CA GLU A 98 -3.33 6.82 -11.18
C GLU A 98 -3.96 5.95 -10.08
N MET A 99 -3.30 5.80 -8.91
CA MET A 99 -3.89 5.10 -7.77
C MET A 99 -5.20 5.74 -7.31
N ALA A 100 -5.25 7.07 -7.18
CA ALA A 100 -6.45 7.78 -6.77
C ALA A 100 -7.58 7.62 -7.80
N CYS A 101 -7.26 7.65 -9.10
CA CYS A 101 -8.21 7.35 -10.16
C CYS A 101 -8.74 5.92 -10.08
N THR A 102 -7.88 4.93 -9.84
CA THR A 102 -8.29 3.53 -9.67
C THR A 102 -9.11 3.30 -8.40
N MET A 103 -8.83 4.01 -7.32
CA MET A 103 -9.68 4.02 -6.13
C MET A 103 -11.07 4.59 -6.45
N ALA A 104 -11.14 5.70 -7.17
CA ALA A 104 -12.42 6.28 -7.58
C ALA A 104 -13.23 5.31 -8.46
N ASP A 105 -12.58 4.69 -9.46
CA ASP A 105 -13.19 3.67 -10.31
C ASP A 105 -13.66 2.44 -9.51
N ALA A 106 -12.85 1.95 -8.58
CA ALA A 106 -13.17 0.79 -7.74
C ALA A 106 -14.50 0.96 -6.97
N PHE A 107 -14.80 2.19 -6.56
CA PHE A 107 -16.00 2.54 -5.79
C PHE A 107 -17.08 3.27 -6.60
N ASN A 108 -16.96 3.34 -7.93
CA ASN A 108 -17.87 4.11 -8.80
C ASN A 108 -18.03 5.58 -8.37
N LEU A 109 -16.95 6.21 -7.93
CA LEU A 109 -16.90 7.62 -7.53
C LEU A 109 -16.37 8.49 -8.66
N PRO A 110 -16.81 9.76 -8.76
CA PRO A 110 -16.31 10.67 -9.79
C PRO A 110 -14.84 11.02 -9.54
N SER A 111 -14.00 10.90 -10.57
CA SER A 111 -12.57 11.27 -10.54
C SER A 111 -12.27 12.63 -11.21
N SER A 112 -13.27 13.30 -11.79
CA SER A 112 -13.11 14.54 -12.56
C SER A 112 -12.55 15.73 -11.76
N HIS A 113 -12.61 15.66 -10.42
CA HIS A 113 -12.07 16.67 -9.50
C HIS A 113 -10.60 16.39 -9.13
N LEU A 114 -10.07 15.21 -9.46
CA LEU A 114 -8.66 14.89 -9.25
C LEU A 114 -7.83 15.69 -10.25
N ARG A 115 -6.71 16.24 -9.77
CA ARG A 115 -5.77 17.00 -10.59
C ARG A 115 -4.39 16.38 -10.40
N PRO A 116 -3.73 15.91 -11.47
CA PRO A 116 -2.34 15.49 -11.36
C PRO A 116 -1.51 16.72 -10.99
N ILE A 117 -0.62 16.56 -10.02
CA ILE A 117 0.31 17.62 -9.66
C ILE A 117 1.57 17.39 -10.49
N SER A 118 1.79 18.26 -11.48
CA SER A 118 3.00 18.31 -12.29
C SER A 118 4.01 19.36 -11.81
N GLU A 119 3.61 20.21 -10.86
CA GLU A 119 4.42 21.36 -10.43
C GLU A 119 5.41 21.05 -9.31
N GLU A 120 6.56 21.71 -9.40
CA GLU A 120 7.77 21.56 -8.58
C GLU A 120 7.60 22.07 -7.13
N PRO A 121 8.31 21.52 -6.13
CA PRO A 121 8.53 22.18 -4.86
C PRO A 121 9.99 22.65 -4.75
N VAL A 122 10.20 23.72 -3.99
CA VAL A 122 11.52 24.33 -3.86
C VAL A 122 12.47 23.47 -3.01
N GLU A 123 11.95 22.57 -2.16
CA GLU A 123 12.72 21.78 -1.20
C GLU A 123 12.09 20.39 -0.94
N ALA A 124 12.50 19.36 -1.67
CA ALA A 124 12.01 18.00 -1.42
C ALA A 124 13.15 16.98 -1.24
N THR A 125 12.96 16.05 -0.32
CA THR A 125 13.92 14.96 -0.06
C THR A 125 14.09 14.09 -1.31
N PRO A 126 15.32 13.75 -1.72
CA PRO A 126 15.56 12.87 -2.87
C PRO A 126 14.82 11.53 -2.70
N ARG A 127 14.12 11.09 -3.73
CA ARG A 127 13.47 9.77 -3.77
C ARG A 127 13.96 8.97 -4.98
N PRO A 128 14.06 7.64 -4.85
CA PRO A 128 14.40 6.79 -5.98
C PRO A 128 13.34 6.93 -7.07
N TRP A 129 13.78 7.17 -8.30
CA TRP A 129 12.87 7.32 -9.44
C TRP A 129 12.08 6.03 -9.72
N ASN A 130 12.78 4.90 -9.77
CA ASN A 130 12.18 3.59 -9.98
C ASN A 130 12.60 2.63 -8.84
N PRO A 131 11.78 2.46 -7.80
CA PRO A 131 12.03 1.51 -6.72
C PRO A 131 11.53 0.08 -7.06
N GLN A 132 11.35 -0.27 -8.34
CA GLN A 132 10.91 -1.61 -8.74
C GLN A 132 11.90 -2.67 -8.26
N LEU A 133 11.36 -3.74 -7.69
CA LEU A 133 12.12 -4.89 -7.25
C LEU A 133 12.06 -5.99 -8.30
N ASP A 134 13.21 -6.56 -8.63
CA ASP A 134 13.27 -7.77 -9.47
C ASP A 134 12.79 -8.99 -8.68
N CYS A 135 11.67 -9.56 -9.10
CA CYS A 135 11.03 -10.72 -8.46
C CYS A 135 11.43 -12.06 -9.11
N SER A 136 12.26 -12.05 -10.16
CA SER A 136 12.57 -13.24 -10.99
C SER A 136 13.07 -14.42 -10.16
N LYS A 137 13.82 -14.16 -9.08
CA LYS A 137 14.35 -15.21 -8.19
C LYS A 137 13.25 -16.06 -7.53
N LEU A 138 12.13 -15.45 -7.12
CA LEU A 138 10.99 -16.16 -6.53
C LEU A 138 10.09 -16.76 -7.61
N GLU A 139 9.88 -16.02 -8.70
CA GLU A 139 9.05 -16.48 -9.83
C GLU A 139 9.63 -17.75 -10.47
N ASN A 140 10.95 -17.80 -10.66
CA ASN A 140 11.65 -18.96 -11.23
C ASN A 140 11.51 -20.24 -10.39
N ILE A 141 11.24 -20.12 -9.10
CA ILE A 141 11.01 -21.26 -8.21
C ILE A 141 9.51 -21.50 -7.94
N GLY A 142 8.63 -20.82 -8.68
CA GLY A 142 7.18 -20.97 -8.59
C GLY A 142 6.56 -20.35 -7.34
N ILE A 143 7.24 -19.40 -6.69
CA ILE A 143 6.74 -18.70 -5.52
C ILE A 143 6.23 -17.33 -5.93
N GLY A 144 5.00 -17.02 -5.54
CA GLY A 144 4.41 -15.72 -5.83
C GLY A 144 2.90 -15.67 -5.64
N GLN A 145 2.42 -14.47 -5.31
CA GLN A 145 1.01 -14.10 -5.42
C GLN A 145 0.91 -12.61 -5.78
N ARG A 146 -0.01 -12.26 -6.70
CA ARG A 146 -0.30 -10.87 -7.05
C ARG A 146 -1.80 -10.66 -7.17
N THR A 147 -2.35 -9.90 -6.22
CA THR A 147 -3.73 -9.45 -6.24
C THR A 147 -3.79 -8.13 -7.01
N PRO A 148 -4.68 -7.99 -8.02
CA PRO A 148 -4.86 -6.73 -8.74
C PRO A 148 -5.16 -5.58 -7.78
N PHE A 149 -4.53 -4.43 -7.97
CA PHE A 149 -4.63 -3.27 -7.10
C PHE A 149 -6.09 -2.85 -6.88
N ARG A 150 -6.89 -2.85 -7.95
CA ARG A 150 -8.33 -2.55 -7.88
C ARG A 150 -9.08 -3.47 -6.90
N ALA A 151 -8.79 -4.77 -6.91
CA ALA A 151 -9.41 -5.73 -6.01
C ALA A 151 -8.93 -5.53 -4.57
N ALA A 152 -7.60 -5.43 -4.39
CA ALA A 152 -7.00 -5.21 -3.07
C ALA A 152 -7.48 -3.92 -2.41
N ILE A 153 -7.60 -2.82 -3.16
CA ILE A 153 -8.02 -1.53 -2.63
C ILE A 153 -9.51 -1.48 -2.34
N SER A 154 -10.33 -2.17 -3.15
CA SER A 154 -11.76 -2.36 -2.86
C SER A 154 -11.94 -3.05 -1.52
N GLU A 155 -11.23 -4.17 -1.31
CA GLU A 155 -11.29 -4.92 -0.06
C GLU A 155 -10.76 -4.10 1.13
N SER A 156 -9.70 -3.32 0.92
CA SER A 156 -9.08 -2.56 2.01
C SER A 156 -9.90 -1.34 2.43
N LEU A 157 -10.59 -0.70 1.48
CA LEU A 157 -11.25 0.60 1.71
C LEU A 157 -12.77 0.53 1.87
N TRP A 158 -13.44 -0.58 1.52
CA TRP A 158 -14.90 -0.68 1.64
C TRP A 158 -15.47 -0.29 3.03
N PRO A 159 -14.83 -0.60 4.19
CA PRO A 159 -15.38 -0.24 5.49
C PRO A 159 -15.40 1.27 5.75
N PHE A 160 -14.59 2.03 5.00
CA PHE A 160 -14.44 3.47 5.15
C PHE A 160 -15.29 4.27 4.15
N LEU A 161 -16.02 3.58 3.26
CA LEU A 161 -16.91 4.24 2.33
C LEU A 161 -18.11 4.81 3.10
N VAL A 162 -18.27 6.14 3.03
CA VAL A 162 -19.35 6.83 3.74
C VAL A 162 -20.68 6.50 3.07
N ASP A 163 -21.59 5.88 3.82
CA ASP A 163 -22.98 5.73 3.38
C ASP A 163 -23.68 7.10 3.44
N LYS A 164 -24.05 7.62 2.25
CA LYS A 164 -24.77 8.90 2.11
C LYS A 164 -26.20 8.84 2.65
N ARG A 165 -26.72 7.66 3.01
CA ARG A 165 -28.13 7.49 3.41
C ARG A 165 -28.55 8.31 4.65
N TRP A 166 -27.62 8.77 5.50
CA TRP A 166 -27.99 9.41 6.78
C TRP A 166 -27.26 10.70 7.14
N ARG A 167 -26.42 11.28 6.27
CA ARG A 167 -25.63 12.47 6.65
C ARG A 167 -25.52 13.49 5.54
N GLN A 168 -26.41 14.48 5.55
CA GLN A 168 -26.46 15.57 4.58
C GLN A 168 -25.30 16.58 4.71
N THR A 169 -24.52 16.57 5.80
CA THR A 169 -23.58 17.66 6.14
C THR A 169 -22.09 17.26 6.30
N VAL A 170 -21.66 16.08 5.84
CA VAL A 170 -20.28 15.57 6.12
C VAL A 170 -19.19 16.27 5.29
N PHE A 171 -19.54 16.94 4.20
CA PHE A 171 -18.57 17.50 3.25
C PHE A 171 -18.65 19.04 3.14
N HIS A 172 -19.08 19.71 4.22
CA HIS A 172 -19.03 21.17 4.33
C HIS A 172 -17.69 21.66 4.84
#